data_AF-A0A831KMH1-F1
#
_entry.id   AF-A0A831KMH1-F1
#
_cell.length_a   1.000
_cell.length_b   1.000
_cell.length_c   1.000
_cell.angle_alpha   90.00
_cell.angle_beta   90.00
_cell.angle_gamma   90.00
#
_symmetry.space_group_name_H-M   'P 1'
#
loop_
_entity.id
_entity.type
_entity.pdbx_description
1 polymer ?
#
loop_
_entity_poly.entity_id
_entity_poly.type
_entity_poly.pdbx_seq_one_letter_code
_entity_poly.pdbx_strand_id
1 'polypeptide(L)'
;MFKGMRRLRFYEVLLLVLIAIIIGAWSILEITRSALFCGNACHIMRPYYDDWKKSTHNQVACVECHNPPTTAGQLTPDWGAIKQIAGYMTRPYSERIRADISDAGCLQEGCHSKRLLDGKVFFREDILFDHRPHLGQLRRGKILRCATCHSQIVMGNHVTVDENTCFICHFKDRDKSKATARCRLCHGTTPERTRSMDKNFDHTDYTARGVRCTMCHPAIIRGNGEVSEDRCVGCHKKRMKINLSQPEGLLHRKHVTDHNIRCEDCHDPIKHSTPNESDLAQLDCSSCHENKHKAILSLYRGLGADGIDPMPSPMYVSQVGCNGCHLASEDITGNAPTAGAGSAKDVSAACDECHGDGYRTLVAKWKKQLHKKIVLAELKLKEAEKAIAVSRANAGIIDSARKILKKSRHNFLFIRASVPVHNPDYAVTVLDRTVLDLEKTITLVRQVNDGV
;
A
#
# COMPACT_ATOMS: atom_id res chain seq x y z
N MET A 1 -12.94 79.92 27.64
CA MET A 1 -13.99 80.19 26.64
C MET A 1 -14.25 78.92 25.82
N PHE A 2 -15.15 78.04 26.25
CA PHE A 2 -15.64 76.95 25.40
C PHE A 2 -16.80 77.49 24.56
N LYS A 3 -16.50 77.84 23.31
CA LYS A 3 -17.46 78.34 22.32
C LYS A 3 -18.45 77.21 21.96
N GLY A 4 -19.73 77.45 22.27
CA GLY A 4 -20.93 76.91 21.62
C GLY A 4 -20.90 75.45 21.17
N MET A 5 -21.38 74.54 22.02
CA MET A 5 -21.90 73.25 21.56
C MET A 5 -23.08 73.49 20.61
N ARG A 6 -22.84 73.35 19.31
CA ARG A 6 -23.88 73.33 18.28
C ARG A 6 -24.82 72.17 18.62
N ARG A 7 -26.07 72.45 19.03
CA ARG A 7 -27.07 71.38 19.25
C ARG A 7 -27.28 70.66 17.92
N LEU A 8 -26.92 69.38 17.88
CA LEU A 8 -27.14 68.51 16.73
C LEU A 8 -28.63 68.49 16.42
N ARG A 9 -28.97 68.70 15.15
CA ARG A 9 -30.35 68.62 14.68
C ARG A 9 -30.81 67.17 14.74
N PHE A 10 -32.10 66.91 14.94
CA PHE A 10 -32.64 65.54 15.12
C PHE A 10 -32.19 64.55 14.03
N TYR A 11 -32.12 65.00 12.77
CA TYR A 11 -31.64 64.18 11.66
C TYR A 11 -30.13 63.90 11.68
N GLU A 12 -29.31 64.78 12.28
CA GLU A 12 -27.87 64.58 12.46
C GLU A 12 -27.63 63.50 13.53
N VAL A 13 -28.46 63.46 14.59
CA VAL A 13 -28.46 62.39 15.59
C VAL A 13 -28.92 61.06 14.98
N LEU A 14 -29.99 61.07 14.19
CA LEU A 14 -30.50 59.87 13.51
C LEU A 14 -29.46 59.27 12.55
N LEU A 15 -28.74 60.11 11.79
CA LEU A 15 -27.67 59.69 10.90
C LEU A 15 -26.50 59.05 11.68
N LEU A 16 -26.09 59.64 12.80
CA LEU A 16 -25.03 59.07 13.65
C LEU A 16 -25.44 57.71 14.24
N VAL A 17 -26.70 57.57 14.66
CA VAL A 17 -27.23 56.28 15.13
C VAL A 17 -27.25 55.25 14.01
N LEU A 18 -27.69 55.61 12.80
CA LEU A 18 -27.69 54.72 11.65
C LEU A 18 -26.28 54.27 11.28
N ILE A 19 -25.31 55.19 11.25
CA ILE A 19 -23.90 54.88 11.00
C ILE A 19 -23.37 53.93 12.08
N ALA A 20 -23.67 54.20 13.36
CA ALA A 20 -23.27 53.32 14.46
C ALA A 20 -23.88 51.91 14.35
N ILE A 21 -25.14 51.79 13.91
CA ILE A 21 -25.78 50.50 13.65
C ILE A 21 -25.10 49.77 12.50
N ILE A 22 -24.78 50.47 11.40
CA ILE A 22 -24.09 49.87 10.25
C ILE A 22 -22.69 49.38 10.66
N ILE A 23 -21.92 50.21 11.36
CA ILE A 23 -20.59 49.83 11.86
C ILE A 23 -20.68 48.66 12.86
N GLY A 24 -21.67 48.68 13.74
CA GLY A 24 -21.92 47.62 14.71
C GLY A 24 -22.27 46.29 14.02
N ALA A 25 -23.19 46.32 13.05
CA ALA A 25 -23.57 45.16 12.26
C ALA A 25 -22.38 44.61 11.45
N TRP A 26 -21.59 45.49 10.84
CA TRP A 26 -20.39 45.10 10.10
C TRP A 26 -19.33 44.44 11.00
N SER A 27 -19.05 45.04 12.16
CA SER A 27 -18.13 44.47 13.15
C SER A 27 -18.57 43.09 13.64
N ILE A 28 -19.88 42.91 13.91
CA ILE A 28 -20.42 41.62 14.34
C ILE A 28 -20.24 40.57 13.25
N LEU A 29 -20.56 40.91 11.99
CA LEU A 29 -20.37 40.00 10.86
C LEU A 29 -18.91 39.57 10.75
N GLU A 30 -17.96 40.50 10.84
CA GLU A 30 -16.54 40.19 10.72
C GLU A 30 -16.03 39.29 11.86
N ILE A 31 -16.48 39.56 13.10
CA ILE A 31 -16.18 38.69 14.24
C ILE A 31 -16.71 37.27 14.01
N THR A 32 -17.97 37.13 13.56
CA THR A 32 -18.59 35.82 13.34
C THR A 32 -17.95 35.01 12.21
N ARG A 33 -17.24 35.69 11.30
CA ARG A 33 -16.50 35.09 10.18
C ARG A 33 -15.06 34.69 10.53
N SER A 34 -14.57 35.14 11.68
CA SER A 34 -13.21 34.82 12.13
C SER A 34 -13.05 33.36 12.54
N ALA A 35 -11.88 32.77 12.26
CA ALA A 35 -11.55 31.40 12.67
C ALA A 35 -11.63 31.21 14.20
N LEU A 36 -11.25 32.25 14.97
CA LEU A 36 -11.32 32.23 16.42
C LEU A 36 -12.76 32.10 16.93
N PHE A 37 -13.70 32.82 16.32
CA PHE A 37 -15.12 32.70 16.66
C PHE A 37 -15.61 31.29 16.33
N CYS A 38 -15.36 30.78 15.12
CA CYS A 38 -15.76 29.42 14.75
C CYS A 38 -15.21 28.36 15.71
N GLY A 39 -13.94 28.46 16.11
CA GLY A 39 -13.29 27.51 17.03
C GLY A 39 -13.77 27.59 18.49
N ASN A 40 -14.12 28.78 18.98
CA ASN A 40 -14.46 28.99 20.40
C ASN A 40 -15.96 29.06 20.68
N ALA A 41 -16.76 29.55 19.72
CA ALA A 41 -18.21 29.72 19.89
C ALA A 41 -18.97 28.39 19.73
N CYS A 42 -18.42 27.42 19.00
CA CYS A 42 -19.04 26.11 18.77
C CYS A 42 -18.11 24.98 19.22
N HIS A 43 -18.52 24.19 20.22
CA HIS A 43 -17.68 23.08 20.72
C HIS A 43 -17.37 22.03 19.65
N ILE A 44 -18.28 21.82 18.70
CA ILE A 44 -18.15 20.83 17.63
C ILE A 44 -17.07 21.20 16.61
N MET A 45 -16.74 22.49 16.53
CA MET A 45 -15.73 23.02 15.62
C MET A 45 -14.32 22.98 16.21
N ARG A 46 -14.16 22.73 17.52
CA ARG A 46 -12.85 22.75 18.19
C ARG A 46 -11.81 21.81 17.54
N PRO A 47 -12.13 20.53 17.25
CA PRO A 47 -11.16 19.64 16.61
C PRO A 47 -10.73 20.15 15.22
N TYR A 48 -11.67 20.67 14.44
CA TYR A 48 -11.41 21.23 13.12
C TYR A 48 -10.56 22.51 13.20
N TYR A 49 -10.81 23.36 14.20
CA TYR A 49 -10.01 24.56 14.46
C TYR A 49 -8.58 24.22 14.87
N ASP A 50 -8.37 23.20 15.70
CA ASP A 50 -7.04 22.79 16.12
C ASP A 50 -6.23 22.16 14.97
N ASP A 51 -6.88 21.46 14.05
CA ASP A 51 -6.27 20.96 12.82
C ASP A 51 -5.97 22.11 11.84
N TRP A 52 -6.88 23.08 11.74
CA TRP A 52 -6.67 24.29 10.93
C TRP A 52 -5.44 25.08 11.38
N LYS A 53 -5.27 25.30 12.69
CA LYS A 53 -4.11 26.03 13.26
C LYS A 53 -2.76 25.45 12.83
N LYS A 54 -2.69 24.13 12.66
CA LYS A 54 -1.47 23.39 12.33
C LYS A 54 -1.26 23.24 10.81
N SER A 55 -2.31 23.50 10.02
CA SER A 55 -2.28 23.35 8.57
C SER A 55 -1.54 24.49 7.88
N THR A 56 -1.25 24.29 6.59
CA THR A 56 -0.72 25.34 5.71
C THR A 56 -1.73 26.47 5.44
N HIS A 57 -2.99 26.30 5.83
CA HIS A 57 -4.08 27.26 5.64
C HIS A 57 -4.44 28.01 6.93
N ASN A 58 -3.59 27.98 7.96
CA ASN A 58 -3.85 28.58 9.28
C ASN A 58 -3.93 30.13 9.30
N GLN A 59 -3.80 30.78 8.14
CA GLN A 59 -3.97 32.22 7.95
C GLN A 59 -5.22 32.56 7.13
N VAL A 60 -5.94 31.56 6.63
CA VAL A 60 -7.16 31.71 5.82
C VAL A 60 -8.36 31.53 6.72
N ALA A 61 -9.31 32.46 6.73
CA ALA A 61 -10.51 32.31 7.55
C ALA A 61 -11.38 31.15 7.04
N CYS A 62 -12.01 30.40 7.95
CA CYS A 62 -12.78 29.20 7.60
C CYS A 62 -13.87 29.50 6.53
N VAL A 63 -14.51 30.67 6.63
CA VAL A 63 -15.59 31.07 5.73
C VAL A 63 -15.14 31.35 4.29
N GLU A 64 -13.85 31.64 4.06
CA GLU A 64 -13.32 31.88 2.71
C GLU A 64 -13.48 30.63 1.83
N CYS A 65 -13.28 29.45 2.42
CA CYS A 65 -13.45 28.16 1.74
C CYS A 65 -14.83 27.53 1.96
N HIS A 66 -15.42 27.68 3.16
CA HIS A 66 -16.69 27.01 3.52
C HIS A 66 -17.94 27.78 3.07
N ASN A 67 -17.82 29.09 2.81
CA ASN A 67 -18.86 29.95 2.26
C ASN A 67 -18.25 30.93 1.25
N PRO A 68 -17.65 30.43 0.15
CA PRO A 68 -16.94 31.28 -0.79
C PRO A 68 -17.92 32.27 -1.44
N PRO A 69 -17.57 33.56 -1.54
CA PRO A 69 -18.39 34.54 -2.24
C PRO A 69 -18.57 34.15 -3.71
N THR A 70 -19.80 34.25 -4.21
CA THR A 70 -20.13 33.91 -5.61
C THR A 70 -19.50 34.86 -6.62
N THR A 71 -19.19 36.11 -6.22
CA THR A 71 -18.42 37.08 -6.99
C THR A 71 -17.51 37.89 -6.06
N ALA A 72 -16.39 38.39 -6.57
CA ALA A 72 -15.46 39.21 -5.80
C ALA A 72 -16.19 40.42 -5.19
N GLY A 73 -16.15 40.56 -3.86
CA GLY A 73 -16.80 41.64 -3.12
C GLY A 73 -18.28 41.41 -2.76
N GLN A 74 -18.89 40.28 -3.15
CA GLN A 74 -20.27 39.95 -2.78
C GLN A 74 -20.33 39.30 -1.39
N LEU A 75 -21.17 39.85 -0.50
CA LEU A 75 -21.51 39.20 0.77
C LEU A 75 -22.50 38.06 0.49
N THR A 76 -22.07 36.80 0.68
CA THR A 76 -22.96 35.65 0.69
C THR A 76 -23.50 35.45 2.10
N PRO A 77 -24.82 35.46 2.31
CA PRO A 77 -25.40 35.10 3.61
C PRO A 77 -24.91 33.70 3.98
N ASP A 78 -24.40 33.53 5.20
CA ASP A 78 -23.89 32.25 5.68
C ASP A 78 -25.04 31.31 6.04
N TRP A 79 -25.73 30.83 4.99
CA TRP A 79 -26.81 29.87 5.10
C TRP A 79 -26.36 28.56 5.74
N GLY A 80 -25.05 28.25 5.68
CA GLY A 80 -24.45 27.11 6.37
C GLY A 80 -24.49 27.29 7.88
N ALA A 81 -23.98 28.41 8.40
CA ALA A 81 -24.04 28.76 9.82
C ALA A 81 -25.49 28.88 10.33
N ILE A 82 -26.38 29.50 9.54
CA ILE A 82 -27.81 29.62 9.90
C ILE A 82 -28.44 28.22 10.02
N LYS A 83 -28.17 27.30 9.08
CA LYS A 83 -28.67 25.92 9.14
C LYS A 83 -28.08 25.14 10.30
N GLN A 84 -26.81 25.35 10.66
CA GLN A 84 -26.18 24.71 11.81
C GLN A 84 -26.80 25.19 13.12
N ILE A 85 -27.01 26.50 13.28
CA ILE A 85 -27.65 27.09 14.46
C ILE A 85 -29.10 26.61 14.58
N ALA A 86 -29.88 26.67 13.49
CA ALA A 86 -31.26 26.17 13.46
C ALA A 86 -31.34 24.67 13.73
N GLY A 87 -30.40 23.88 13.17
CA GLY A 87 -30.29 22.43 13.39
C GLY A 87 -29.94 22.07 14.83
N TYR A 88 -29.06 22.84 15.47
CA TYR A 88 -28.73 22.70 16.90
C TYR A 88 -29.96 22.95 17.78
N MET A 89 -30.74 23.99 17.48
CA MET A 89 -31.96 24.33 18.23
C MET A 89 -33.09 23.31 18.05
N THR A 90 -33.17 22.63 16.91
CA THR A 90 -34.31 21.76 16.56
C THR A 90 -34.07 20.26 16.84
N ARG A 91 -32.90 19.87 17.36
CA ARG A 91 -32.47 18.50 17.72
C ARG A 91 -32.41 17.39 16.62
N PRO A 92 -32.52 17.57 15.29
CA PRO A 92 -32.51 16.44 14.36
C PRO A 92 -31.14 16.27 13.69
N TYR A 93 -30.06 16.84 14.24
CA TYR A 93 -28.76 16.91 13.58
C TYR A 93 -27.99 15.59 13.70
N SER A 94 -27.55 15.06 12.55
CA SER A 94 -26.59 13.96 12.48
C SER A 94 -25.22 14.45 12.96
N GLU A 95 -24.58 13.76 13.89
CA GLU A 95 -23.35 14.17 14.59
C GLU A 95 -22.13 14.48 13.71
N ARG A 96 -22.20 14.28 12.39
CA ARG A 96 -21.13 14.62 11.44
C ARG A 96 -21.47 15.89 10.66
N ILE A 97 -20.97 17.03 11.14
CA ILE A 97 -20.90 18.24 10.31
C ILE A 97 -19.89 17.97 9.20
N ARG A 98 -20.34 18.01 7.94
CA ARG A 98 -19.47 18.00 6.77
C ARG A 98 -19.69 19.27 5.98
N ALA A 99 -18.58 19.89 5.61
CA ALA A 99 -18.60 21.02 4.71
C ALA A 99 -18.56 20.54 3.27
N ASP A 100 -19.44 21.12 2.45
CA ASP A 100 -19.39 21.00 1.00
C ASP A 100 -18.57 22.18 0.46
N ILE A 101 -17.29 21.92 0.19
CA ILE A 101 -16.36 22.91 -0.35
C ILE A 101 -16.41 22.82 -1.88
N SER A 102 -16.71 23.94 -2.52
CA SER A 102 -16.69 24.05 -3.97
C SER A 102 -15.28 24.37 -4.50
N ASP A 103 -14.96 23.94 -5.72
CA ASP A 103 -13.69 24.26 -6.38
C ASP A 103 -13.48 25.78 -6.53
N ALA A 104 -14.58 26.54 -6.62
CA ALA A 104 -14.53 28.00 -6.69
C ALA A 104 -13.93 28.62 -5.43
N GLY A 105 -14.10 28.00 -4.25
CA GLY A 105 -13.47 28.44 -3.01
C GLY A 105 -11.96 28.20 -2.98
N CYS A 106 -11.48 27.13 -3.61
CA CYS A 106 -10.05 26.86 -3.71
C CYS A 106 -9.36 27.74 -4.77
N LEU A 107 -10.06 28.02 -5.87
CA LEU A 107 -9.53 28.72 -7.05
C LEU A 107 -9.82 30.23 -7.03
N GLN A 108 -10.02 30.79 -5.83
CA GLN A 108 -10.19 32.23 -5.65
C GLN A 108 -8.89 32.99 -5.95
N GLU A 109 -9.04 34.25 -6.32
CA GLU A 109 -7.91 35.17 -6.47
C GLU A 109 -7.16 35.29 -5.14
N GLY A 110 -5.83 35.17 -5.18
CA GLY A 110 -4.98 35.15 -3.98
C GLY A 110 -4.77 33.77 -3.34
N CYS A 111 -5.51 32.74 -3.77
CA CYS A 111 -5.35 31.36 -3.29
C CYS A 111 -4.64 30.47 -4.34
N HIS A 112 -5.33 29.50 -4.96
CA HIS A 112 -4.74 28.62 -5.97
C HIS A 112 -4.97 29.12 -7.41
N SER A 113 -3.88 29.27 -8.16
CA SER A 113 -3.94 29.62 -9.58
C SER A 113 -4.44 28.45 -10.43
N LYS A 114 -5.42 28.71 -11.30
CA LYS A 114 -5.88 27.74 -12.32
C LYS A 114 -4.77 27.27 -13.24
N ARG A 115 -3.69 28.05 -13.41
CA ARG A 115 -2.50 27.64 -14.17
C ARG A 115 -1.81 26.42 -13.55
N LEU A 116 -1.88 26.22 -12.23
CA LEU A 116 -1.29 25.06 -11.56
C LEU A 116 -2.04 23.75 -11.87
N LEU A 117 -3.20 23.84 -12.52
CA LEU A 117 -3.95 22.69 -13.03
C LEU A 117 -3.35 22.18 -14.36
N ASP A 118 -2.50 22.97 -15.01
CA ASP A 118 -1.85 22.61 -16.27
C ASP A 118 -0.46 22.00 -16.03
N GLY A 119 -0.32 20.73 -16.43
CA GLY A 119 0.94 20.01 -16.40
C GLY A 119 1.07 19.05 -15.22
N LYS A 120 2.29 18.58 -15.00
CA LYS A 120 2.60 17.58 -13.98
C LYS A 120 3.29 18.24 -12.80
N VAL A 121 2.84 17.90 -11.60
CA VAL A 121 3.41 18.34 -10.33
C VAL A 121 4.01 17.15 -9.59
N PHE A 122 5.09 17.38 -8.86
CA PHE A 122 5.63 16.37 -7.96
C PHE A 122 4.81 16.36 -6.67
N PHE A 123 4.34 15.18 -6.30
CA PHE A 123 3.73 14.90 -5.02
C PHE A 123 4.67 13.96 -4.25
N ARG A 124 5.00 14.31 -3.01
CA ARG A 124 6.13 13.74 -2.26
C ARG A 124 7.42 13.78 -3.10
N GLU A 125 8.32 12.83 -2.85
CA GLU A 125 9.61 12.76 -3.53
C GLU A 125 9.50 12.12 -4.92
N ASP A 126 8.61 11.14 -5.14
CA ASP A 126 8.65 10.22 -6.29
C ASP A 126 7.36 10.09 -7.13
N ILE A 127 6.25 10.72 -6.72
CA ILE A 127 4.98 10.63 -7.43
C ILE A 127 4.80 11.82 -8.36
N LEU A 128 4.55 11.56 -9.64
CA LEU A 128 4.28 12.57 -10.64
C LEU A 128 2.77 12.61 -10.94
N PHE A 129 2.09 13.68 -10.54
CA PHE A 129 0.64 13.83 -10.65
C PHE A 129 0.24 14.88 -11.69
N ASP A 130 -0.83 14.63 -12.45
CA ASP A 130 -1.39 15.57 -13.44
C ASP A 130 -2.88 15.81 -13.12
N HIS A 131 -3.28 17.08 -12.93
CA HIS A 131 -4.68 17.41 -12.59
C HIS A 131 -5.64 17.27 -13.78
N ARG A 132 -5.16 17.47 -15.01
CA ARG A 132 -5.99 17.50 -16.23
C ARG A 132 -6.77 16.21 -16.49
N PRO A 133 -6.20 14.99 -16.37
CA PRO A 133 -6.98 13.77 -16.55
C PRO A 133 -7.95 13.50 -15.39
N HIS A 134 -7.81 14.16 -14.24
CA HIS A 134 -8.62 13.89 -13.05
C HIS A 134 -9.80 14.86 -12.88
N LEU A 135 -9.63 16.13 -13.27
CA LEU A 135 -10.64 17.18 -13.09
C LEU A 135 -11.46 17.43 -14.37
N GLY A 136 -12.69 17.90 -14.22
CA GLY A 136 -13.55 18.38 -15.32
C GLY A 136 -14.18 17.32 -16.22
N GLN A 137 -13.89 16.02 -16.01
CA GLN A 137 -14.47 14.92 -16.79
C GLN A 137 -15.15 13.89 -15.87
N LEU A 138 -16.15 13.20 -16.41
CA LEU A 138 -16.77 12.06 -15.73
C LEU A 138 -15.77 10.89 -15.65
N ARG A 139 -15.45 10.45 -14.44
CA ARG A 139 -14.56 9.34 -14.13
C ARG A 139 -15.31 8.31 -13.29
N ARG A 140 -15.53 7.10 -13.80
CA ARG A 140 -16.27 6.03 -13.09
C ARG A 140 -17.59 6.54 -12.46
N GLY A 141 -18.38 7.28 -13.25
CA GLY A 141 -19.69 7.79 -12.83
C GLY A 141 -19.68 8.99 -11.87
N LYS A 142 -18.54 9.65 -11.65
CA LYS A 142 -18.38 10.83 -10.79
C LYS A 142 -17.51 11.89 -11.45
N ILE A 143 -17.78 13.14 -11.14
CA ILE A 143 -16.86 14.25 -11.34
C ILE A 143 -16.11 14.45 -10.02
N LEU A 144 -14.78 14.50 -10.08
CA LEU A 144 -13.91 14.80 -8.94
C LEU A 144 -13.80 16.32 -8.76
N ARG A 145 -13.69 16.73 -7.50
CA ARG A 145 -13.46 18.11 -7.07
C ARG A 145 -12.10 18.22 -6.38
N CYS A 146 -11.60 19.43 -6.17
CA CYS A 146 -10.39 19.69 -5.39
C CYS A 146 -10.44 18.98 -4.03
N ALA A 147 -11.55 19.16 -3.31
CA ALA A 147 -11.78 18.60 -1.99
C ALA A 147 -12.08 17.08 -1.99
N THR A 148 -12.15 16.44 -3.16
CA THR A 148 -12.23 14.97 -3.24
C THR A 148 -10.87 14.35 -2.93
N CYS A 149 -9.78 14.97 -3.39
CA CYS A 149 -8.41 14.52 -3.09
C CYS A 149 -7.81 15.31 -1.93
N HIS A 150 -8.09 16.62 -1.84
CA HIS A 150 -7.60 17.50 -0.77
C HIS A 150 -8.58 17.53 0.39
N SER A 151 -8.51 16.54 1.28
CA SER A 151 -9.46 16.39 2.39
C SER A 151 -8.77 16.36 3.76
N GLN A 152 -9.55 16.46 4.82
CA GLN A 152 -9.06 16.38 6.20
C GLN A 152 -9.14 14.93 6.69
N ILE A 153 -8.03 14.21 6.56
CA ILE A 153 -7.93 12.78 6.95
C ILE A 153 -7.02 12.58 8.16
N VAL A 154 -5.92 13.34 8.21
CA VAL A 154 -4.90 13.19 9.23
C VAL A 154 -5.18 14.17 10.37
N MET A 155 -5.25 13.66 11.60
CA MET A 155 -5.30 14.52 12.78
C MET A 155 -4.10 15.46 12.78
N GLY A 156 -4.36 16.75 12.99
CA GLY A 156 -3.36 17.80 12.96
C GLY A 156 -3.14 18.47 11.60
N ASN A 157 -3.91 18.12 10.55
CA ASN A 157 -3.89 18.84 9.28
C ASN A 157 -5.30 19.14 8.78
N HIS A 158 -5.48 20.33 8.21
CA HIS A 158 -6.72 20.75 7.58
C HIS A 158 -6.44 20.96 6.09
N VAL A 159 -6.98 20.07 5.26
CA VAL A 159 -6.81 19.99 3.79
C VAL A 159 -5.42 19.46 3.39
N THR A 160 -5.31 18.15 3.16
CA THR A 160 -4.12 17.48 2.59
C THR A 160 -4.53 16.52 1.49
N VAL A 161 -3.60 16.15 0.61
CA VAL A 161 -3.88 15.10 -0.38
C VAL A 161 -4.05 13.76 0.34
N ASP A 162 -5.18 13.11 0.08
CA ASP A 162 -5.45 11.72 0.44
C ASP A 162 -4.98 10.78 -0.66
N GLU A 163 -4.01 9.94 -0.33
CA GLU A 163 -3.51 8.94 -1.26
C GLU A 163 -4.49 7.77 -1.43
N ASN A 164 -5.31 7.49 -0.41
CA ASN A 164 -6.25 6.39 -0.48
C ASN A 164 -7.33 6.63 -1.53
N THR A 165 -7.69 7.88 -1.79
CA THR A 165 -8.53 8.28 -2.92
C THR A 165 -7.94 7.84 -4.27
N CYS A 166 -6.62 8.01 -4.47
CA CYS A 166 -5.93 7.50 -5.65
C CYS A 166 -5.99 5.97 -5.71
N PHE A 167 -5.70 5.30 -4.59
CA PHE A 167 -5.64 3.84 -4.50
C PHE A 167 -7.00 3.20 -4.79
N ILE A 168 -8.08 3.69 -4.18
CA ILE A 168 -9.45 3.22 -4.44
C ILE A 168 -9.80 3.39 -5.93
N CYS A 169 -9.51 4.55 -6.51
CA CYS A 169 -9.86 4.81 -7.91
C CYS A 169 -9.09 3.93 -8.89
N HIS A 170 -7.77 3.77 -8.67
CA HIS A 170 -6.87 3.08 -9.59
C HIS A 170 -6.79 1.58 -9.37
N PHE A 171 -6.97 1.06 -8.14
CA PHE A 171 -6.80 -0.36 -7.82
C PHE A 171 -8.10 -1.14 -7.60
N LYS A 172 -9.23 -0.50 -7.27
CA LYS A 172 -10.51 -1.21 -7.09
C LYS A 172 -11.07 -1.70 -8.43
N ASP A 173 -11.47 -2.97 -8.47
CA ASP A 173 -12.09 -3.67 -9.62
C ASP A 173 -11.22 -3.68 -10.88
N ARG A 174 -9.89 -3.69 -10.72
CA ARG A 174 -8.92 -3.67 -11.82
C ARG A 174 -7.75 -4.59 -11.53
N ASP A 175 -7.10 -5.05 -12.60
CA ASP A 175 -5.77 -5.65 -12.48
C ASP A 175 -4.82 -4.55 -11.99
N LYS A 176 -4.32 -4.74 -10.77
CA LYS A 176 -3.52 -3.79 -9.96
C LYS A 176 -2.15 -3.43 -10.59
N SER A 177 -1.87 -3.89 -11.81
CA SER A 177 -0.65 -3.60 -12.56
C SER A 177 -0.89 -3.11 -14.00
N LYS A 178 -2.16 -2.99 -14.45
CA LYS A 178 -2.53 -2.67 -15.84
C LYS A 178 -3.34 -1.38 -15.98
N ALA A 179 -3.45 -0.89 -17.22
CA ALA A 179 -4.18 0.33 -17.56
C ALA A 179 -3.84 1.51 -16.64
N THR A 180 -4.82 2.08 -15.93
CA THR A 180 -4.60 3.19 -14.99
C THR A 180 -3.91 2.77 -13.69
N ALA A 181 -3.84 1.48 -13.38
CA ALA A 181 -3.17 0.94 -12.19
C ALA A 181 -1.66 0.66 -12.43
N ARG A 182 -1.14 0.94 -13.62
CA ARG A 182 0.28 0.74 -13.94
C ARG A 182 1.14 1.56 -12.98
N CYS A 183 2.06 0.89 -12.28
CA CYS A 183 2.91 1.51 -11.26
C CYS A 183 3.66 2.76 -11.79
N ARG A 184 4.14 2.69 -13.04
CA ARG A 184 4.89 3.78 -13.72
C ARG A 184 4.03 4.98 -14.16
N LEU A 185 2.72 4.94 -13.94
CA LEU A 185 1.88 6.13 -14.15
C LEU A 185 2.06 7.14 -13.02
N CYS A 186 2.24 6.64 -11.78
CA CYS A 186 2.44 7.46 -10.60
C CYS A 186 3.93 7.57 -10.25
N HIS A 187 4.68 6.46 -10.27
CA HIS A 187 6.11 6.45 -9.94
C HIS A 187 6.97 6.78 -11.16
N GLY A 188 7.81 7.82 -11.04
CA GLY A 188 8.76 8.21 -12.08
C GLY A 188 9.96 7.26 -12.20
N THR A 189 10.59 7.25 -13.38
CA THR A 189 11.86 6.55 -13.62
C THR A 189 12.93 7.56 -14.01
N THR A 190 13.58 8.18 -13.03
CA THR A 190 14.90 8.77 -13.29
C THR A 190 15.96 7.71 -13.01
N PRO A 191 17.10 7.70 -13.74
CA PRO A 191 18.21 6.79 -13.49
C PRO A 191 18.77 6.90 -12.06
N GLU A 192 18.67 8.04 -11.39
CA GLU A 192 19.06 8.14 -9.97
C GLU A 192 18.09 7.41 -9.03
N ARG A 193 16.84 7.19 -9.47
CA ARG A 193 15.75 6.61 -8.67
C ARG A 193 15.45 5.14 -9.00
N THR A 194 16.11 4.58 -10.01
CA THR A 194 16.11 3.13 -10.28
C THR A 194 17.04 2.36 -9.34
N ARG A 195 17.89 3.04 -8.57
CA ARG A 195 18.63 2.46 -7.45
C ARG A 195 17.72 2.39 -6.24
N SER A 196 17.35 1.18 -5.83
CA SER A 196 16.66 0.94 -4.55
C SER A 196 17.35 1.67 -3.40
N MET A 197 16.61 2.02 -2.34
CA MET A 197 17.10 2.65 -1.10
C MET A 197 18.34 1.96 -0.48
N ASP A 198 18.69 0.76 -0.93
CA ASP A 198 19.85 -0.03 -0.49
C ASP A 198 20.96 -0.23 -1.56
N LYS A 199 20.96 0.58 -2.64
CA LYS A 199 21.99 0.67 -3.70
C LYS A 199 22.36 -0.62 -4.48
N ASN A 200 21.79 -1.78 -4.16
CA ASN A 200 22.22 -3.08 -4.72
C ASN A 200 21.36 -3.63 -5.88
N PHE A 201 20.31 -2.93 -6.31
CA PHE A 201 19.46 -3.38 -7.42
C PHE A 201 19.06 -2.21 -8.32
N ASP A 202 19.40 -2.33 -9.61
CA ASP A 202 19.08 -1.35 -10.66
C ASP A 202 17.88 -1.84 -11.48
N HIS A 203 16.80 -1.07 -11.47
CA HIS A 203 15.57 -1.38 -12.21
C HIS A 203 15.69 -1.14 -13.73
N THR A 204 16.76 -0.49 -14.22
CA THR A 204 16.87 -0.03 -15.62
C THR A 204 16.65 -1.16 -16.63
N ASP A 205 17.42 -2.25 -16.53
CA ASP A 205 17.33 -3.37 -17.47
C ASP A 205 15.99 -4.10 -17.39
N TYR A 206 15.49 -4.34 -16.18
CA TYR A 206 14.23 -5.05 -15.96
C TYR A 206 13.04 -4.24 -16.45
N THR A 207 13.05 -2.92 -16.23
CA THR A 207 11.99 -2.03 -16.72
C THR A 207 12.06 -1.83 -18.23
N ALA A 208 13.24 -1.86 -18.84
CA ALA A 208 13.41 -1.86 -20.30
C ALA A 208 12.87 -3.14 -20.94
N ARG A 209 13.01 -4.29 -20.27
CA ARG A 209 12.43 -5.58 -20.69
C ARG A 209 10.93 -5.71 -20.40
N GLY A 210 10.32 -4.75 -19.71
CA GLY A 210 8.89 -4.79 -19.39
C GLY A 210 8.52 -5.74 -18.24
N VAL A 211 9.49 -6.10 -17.38
CA VAL A 211 9.24 -6.92 -16.19
C VAL A 211 8.22 -6.24 -15.28
N ARG A 212 7.17 -6.98 -14.89
CA ARG A 212 6.11 -6.45 -14.03
C ARG A 212 6.66 -6.19 -12.62
N CYS A 213 6.39 -5.02 -12.06
CA CYS A 213 6.82 -4.64 -10.71
C CYS A 213 6.32 -5.61 -9.64
N THR A 214 5.14 -6.21 -9.85
CA THR A 214 4.50 -7.18 -8.94
C THR A 214 5.19 -8.54 -8.87
N MET A 215 6.18 -8.80 -9.73
CA MET A 215 7.03 -10.00 -9.65
C MET A 215 8.01 -9.92 -8.48
N CYS A 216 8.45 -8.71 -8.12
CA CYS A 216 9.34 -8.44 -6.98
C CYS A 216 8.62 -7.75 -5.82
N HIS A 217 7.49 -7.07 -6.08
CA HIS A 217 6.69 -6.39 -5.06
C HIS A 217 5.26 -6.95 -5.01
N PRO A 218 5.07 -8.26 -4.72
CA PRO A 218 3.77 -8.93 -4.85
C PRO A 218 2.71 -8.44 -3.88
N ALA A 219 3.11 -7.91 -2.72
CA ALA A 219 2.22 -7.49 -1.64
C ALA A 219 2.20 -5.97 -1.41
N ILE A 220 2.63 -5.18 -2.40
CA ILE A 220 2.68 -3.71 -2.27
C ILE A 220 1.29 -3.05 -2.33
N ILE A 221 0.26 -3.75 -2.83
CA ILE A 221 -1.13 -3.28 -2.87
C ILE A 221 -1.99 -4.30 -2.12
N ARG A 222 -2.58 -3.88 -1.00
CA ARG A 222 -3.33 -4.75 -0.10
C ARG A 222 -4.70 -4.15 0.22
N GLY A 223 -5.73 -4.98 0.21
CA GLY A 223 -7.13 -4.54 0.25
C GLY A 223 -7.72 -4.33 -1.15
N ASN A 224 -9.06 -4.37 -1.21
CA ASN A 224 -9.83 -4.23 -2.46
C ASN A 224 -10.76 -3.02 -2.45
N GLY A 225 -10.83 -2.26 -1.35
CA GLY A 225 -11.72 -1.11 -1.24
C GLY A 225 -13.19 -1.49 -1.35
N GLU A 226 -13.58 -2.58 -0.70
CA GLU A 226 -14.98 -2.99 -0.65
C GLU A 226 -15.83 -2.00 0.15
N VAL A 227 -17.13 -1.99 -0.12
CA VAL A 227 -18.11 -1.15 0.58
C VAL A 227 -18.97 -2.05 1.46
N SER A 228 -18.87 -1.89 2.77
CA SER A 228 -19.77 -2.56 3.72
C SER A 228 -21.07 -1.77 3.90
N GLU A 229 -22.21 -2.47 4.00
CA GLU A 229 -23.52 -1.86 4.25
C GLU A 229 -23.58 -1.10 5.58
N ASP A 230 -22.75 -1.48 6.57
CA ASP A 230 -22.70 -0.80 7.86
C ASP A 230 -22.14 0.64 7.75
N ARG A 231 -21.42 0.96 6.68
CA ARG A 231 -20.91 2.33 6.47
C ARG A 231 -22.04 3.31 6.14
N CYS A 232 -23.15 2.83 5.58
CA CYS A 232 -24.31 3.67 5.23
C CYS A 232 -24.98 4.28 6.46
N VAL A 233 -25.03 3.55 7.59
CA VAL A 233 -25.71 4.04 8.80
C VAL A 233 -24.97 5.15 9.52
N GLY A 234 -23.71 5.40 9.15
CA GLY A 234 -22.94 6.55 9.65
C GLY A 234 -23.52 7.91 9.23
N CYS A 235 -24.34 7.94 8.18
CA CYS A 235 -25.02 9.16 7.70
C CYS A 235 -26.53 8.97 7.53
N HIS A 236 -26.99 7.77 7.18
CA HIS A 236 -28.40 7.48 6.99
C HIS A 236 -29.02 6.85 8.24
N LYS A 237 -30.14 7.42 8.73
CA LYS A 237 -30.85 6.95 9.94
C LYS A 237 -31.42 5.54 9.84
N LYS A 238 -31.55 4.99 8.63
CA LYS A 238 -32.03 3.63 8.38
C LYS A 238 -30.93 2.84 7.68
N ARG A 239 -30.80 1.56 8.00
CA ARG A 239 -29.95 0.63 7.23
C ARG A 239 -30.41 0.67 5.78
N MET A 240 -29.53 1.14 4.90
CA MET A 240 -29.72 1.11 3.47
C MET A 240 -29.01 -0.14 2.95
N LYS A 241 -29.75 -0.98 2.21
CA LYS A 241 -29.14 -2.10 1.50
C LYS A 241 -28.50 -1.60 0.22
N ILE A 242 -27.33 -2.11 -0.12
CA ILE A 242 -26.72 -1.80 -1.42
C ILE A 242 -27.51 -2.58 -2.46
N ASN A 243 -28.33 -1.86 -3.23
CA ASN A 243 -29.02 -2.48 -4.36
C ASN A 243 -28.02 -2.62 -5.51
N LEU A 244 -27.45 -3.82 -5.69
CA LEU A 244 -26.54 -4.16 -6.79
C LEU A 244 -27.17 -3.99 -8.18
N SER A 245 -28.49 -3.81 -8.27
CA SER A 245 -29.22 -3.52 -9.51
C SER A 245 -29.24 -2.03 -9.86
N GLN A 246 -28.86 -1.14 -8.93
CA GLN A 246 -28.74 0.29 -9.22
C GLN A 246 -27.37 0.59 -9.85
N PRO A 247 -27.29 1.46 -10.88
CA PRO A 247 -26.01 1.83 -11.46
C PRO A 247 -25.12 2.48 -10.39
N GLU A 248 -23.91 1.95 -10.19
CA GLU A 248 -22.91 2.51 -9.25
C GLU A 248 -22.68 4.02 -9.46
N GLY A 249 -22.87 4.50 -10.69
CA GLY A 249 -22.79 5.91 -11.04
C GLY A 249 -23.80 6.81 -10.31
N LEU A 250 -24.97 6.29 -9.90
CA LEU A 250 -25.96 7.09 -9.18
C LEU A 250 -25.49 7.40 -7.75
N LEU A 251 -24.95 6.40 -7.05
CA LEU A 251 -24.40 6.59 -5.70
C LEU A 251 -23.22 7.56 -5.74
N HIS A 252 -22.29 7.36 -6.68
CA HIS A 252 -21.15 8.24 -6.87
C HIS A 252 -21.55 9.67 -7.23
N ARG A 253 -22.54 9.87 -8.11
CA ARG A 253 -23.02 11.21 -8.45
C ARG A 253 -23.62 11.90 -7.22
N LYS A 254 -24.54 11.24 -6.51
CA LYS A 254 -25.22 11.84 -5.36
C LYS A 254 -24.29 12.13 -4.20
N HIS A 255 -23.35 11.24 -3.90
CA HIS A 255 -22.50 11.39 -2.73
C HIS A 255 -21.19 12.12 -3.08
N VAL A 256 -20.44 11.64 -4.06
CA VAL A 256 -19.11 12.20 -4.38
C VAL A 256 -19.26 13.49 -5.17
N THR A 257 -20.01 13.48 -6.27
CA THR A 257 -20.09 14.65 -7.17
C THR A 257 -20.92 15.78 -6.61
N ASP A 258 -22.11 15.50 -6.07
CA ASP A 258 -23.04 16.54 -5.63
C ASP A 258 -22.71 17.04 -4.21
N HIS A 259 -22.16 16.19 -3.34
CA HIS A 259 -21.99 16.47 -1.90
C HIS A 259 -20.56 16.27 -1.37
N ASN A 260 -19.58 16.00 -2.23
CA ASN A 260 -18.17 15.81 -1.88
C ASN A 260 -17.94 14.83 -0.72
N ILE A 261 -18.71 13.73 -0.70
CA ILE A 261 -18.48 12.60 0.21
C ILE A 261 -17.20 11.90 -0.24
N ARG A 262 -16.30 11.63 0.72
CA ARG A 262 -14.99 11.04 0.44
C ARG A 262 -15.12 9.56 0.13
N CYS A 263 -14.15 9.05 -0.61
CA CYS A 263 -14.15 7.64 -1.02
C CYS A 263 -14.09 6.72 0.19
N GLU A 264 -13.23 7.01 1.17
CA GLU A 264 -12.99 6.17 2.35
C GLU A 264 -14.12 6.18 3.39
N ASP A 265 -15.11 7.07 3.24
CA ASP A 265 -16.32 7.00 4.09
C ASP A 265 -17.15 5.77 3.72
N CYS A 266 -17.11 5.36 2.44
CA CYS A 266 -17.83 4.20 1.93
C CYS A 266 -16.91 3.01 1.64
N HIS A 267 -15.71 3.26 1.12
CA HIS A 267 -14.77 2.22 0.74
C HIS A 267 -13.78 1.92 1.87
N ASP A 268 -13.44 0.65 2.04
CA ASP A 268 -12.32 0.25 2.87
C ASP A 268 -10.99 0.80 2.31
N PRO A 269 -10.01 1.10 3.16
CA PRO A 269 -8.72 1.60 2.69
C PRO A 269 -7.96 0.52 1.91
N ILE A 270 -7.30 0.93 0.83
CA ILE A 270 -6.33 0.11 0.11
C ILE A 270 -4.95 0.55 0.58
N LYS A 271 -4.21 -0.34 1.25
CA LYS A 271 -2.84 -0.08 1.65
C LYS A 271 -1.93 -0.18 0.43
N HIS A 272 -1.16 0.87 0.17
CA HIS A 272 -0.13 0.87 -0.87
C HIS A 272 1.22 1.29 -0.27
N SER A 273 2.01 0.31 0.15
CA SER A 273 3.30 0.51 0.79
C SER A 273 4.10 -0.78 0.82
N THR A 274 5.42 -0.67 1.01
CA THR A 274 6.27 -1.82 1.31
C THR A 274 5.76 -2.52 2.58
N PRO A 275 5.42 -3.82 2.51
CA PRO A 275 4.95 -4.56 3.69
C PRO A 275 6.00 -4.55 4.80
N ASN A 276 5.58 -4.22 6.02
CA ASN A 276 6.38 -4.49 7.21
C ASN A 276 6.22 -5.97 7.65
N GLU A 277 6.96 -6.42 8.66
CA GLU A 277 6.86 -7.82 9.12
C GLU A 277 5.44 -8.22 9.56
N SER A 278 4.71 -7.32 10.22
CA SER A 278 3.32 -7.58 10.65
C SER A 278 2.35 -7.69 9.47
N ASP A 279 2.60 -6.91 8.42
CA ASP A 279 1.84 -6.95 7.17
C ASP A 279 2.07 -8.25 6.41
N LEU A 280 3.30 -8.77 6.44
CA LEU A 280 3.66 -10.06 5.87
C LEU A 280 3.09 -11.23 6.68
N ALA A 281 2.99 -11.08 8.00
CA ALA A 281 2.35 -12.06 8.88
C ALA A 281 0.82 -12.11 8.73
N GLN A 282 0.19 -10.99 8.30
CA GLN A 282 -1.24 -10.89 8.01
C GLN A 282 -1.61 -11.37 6.60
N LEU A 283 -0.65 -11.61 5.71
CA LEU A 283 -0.93 -12.31 4.47
C LEU A 283 -1.50 -13.67 4.85
N ASP A 284 -2.62 -14.04 4.23
CA ASP A 284 -3.22 -15.35 4.44
C ASP A 284 -2.26 -16.42 3.92
N CYS A 285 -1.42 -16.89 4.84
CA CYS A 285 -0.41 -17.89 4.60
C CYS A 285 -1.06 -19.20 4.16
N SER A 286 -2.35 -19.43 4.44
CA SER A 286 -3.04 -20.69 4.20
C SER A 286 -3.19 -21.04 2.71
N SER A 287 -3.17 -20.05 1.81
CA SER A 287 -3.17 -20.30 0.36
C SER A 287 -1.85 -20.93 -0.15
N CYS A 288 -0.77 -20.84 0.65
CA CYS A 288 0.57 -21.33 0.30
C CYS A 288 1.17 -22.32 1.34
N HIS A 289 0.67 -22.33 2.58
CA HIS A 289 1.17 -23.14 3.71
C HIS A 289 0.42 -24.47 3.87
N GLU A 290 0.29 -25.26 2.80
CA GLU A 290 0.41 -26.70 3.04
C GLU A 290 1.83 -26.93 3.57
N ASN A 291 2.00 -27.72 4.64
CA ASN A 291 3.29 -28.09 5.26
C ASN A 291 4.39 -28.55 4.25
N LYS A 292 4.01 -28.79 2.99
CA LYS A 292 4.86 -29.14 1.85
C LYS A 292 5.80 -28.02 1.37
N HIS A 293 5.49 -26.72 1.57
CA HIS A 293 6.32 -25.62 1.03
C HIS A 293 7.38 -25.05 1.98
N LYS A 294 7.42 -25.51 3.25
CA LYS A 294 8.36 -24.99 4.26
C LYS A 294 9.83 -25.19 3.85
N ALA A 295 10.17 -26.38 3.34
CA ALA A 295 11.53 -26.69 2.90
C ALA A 295 11.94 -25.86 1.67
N ILE A 296 11.02 -25.60 0.74
CA ILE A 296 11.24 -24.75 -0.43
C ILE A 296 11.56 -23.31 0.00
N LEU A 297 10.76 -22.75 0.92
CA LEU A 297 10.98 -21.40 1.44
C LEU A 297 12.30 -21.29 2.22
N SER A 298 12.61 -22.26 3.08
CA SER A 298 13.88 -22.31 3.79
C SER A 298 15.06 -22.36 2.82
N LEU A 299 15.00 -23.18 1.77
CA LEU A 299 16.03 -23.24 0.73
C LEU A 299 16.17 -21.90 0.00
N TYR A 300 15.05 -21.27 -0.37
CA TYR A 300 15.03 -19.97 -1.06
C TYR A 300 15.70 -18.86 -0.23
N ARG A 301 15.48 -18.90 1.09
CA ARG A 301 16.13 -18.04 2.10
C ARG A 301 17.57 -18.42 2.42
N GLY A 302 18.07 -19.56 1.93
CA GLY A 302 19.41 -20.05 2.22
C GLY A 302 19.58 -20.61 3.62
N LEU A 303 18.51 -21.14 4.22
CA LEU A 303 18.47 -21.64 5.59
C LEU A 303 18.01 -23.11 5.61
N GLY A 304 18.23 -23.80 6.74
CA GLY A 304 17.62 -25.10 7.04
C GLY A 304 18.57 -26.30 6.99
N ALA A 305 19.74 -26.16 6.38
CA ALA A 305 20.79 -27.18 6.47
C ALA A 305 21.63 -26.99 7.75
N ASP A 306 21.94 -28.09 8.43
CA ASP A 306 22.74 -28.10 9.65
C ASP A 306 24.22 -27.90 9.32
N GLY A 307 24.88 -27.01 10.05
CA GLY A 307 26.32 -26.76 9.97
C GLY A 307 26.80 -26.25 8.62
N ILE A 308 25.95 -25.47 7.94
CA ILE A 308 26.25 -24.75 6.69
C ILE A 308 25.75 -23.32 6.86
N ASP A 309 26.61 -22.36 6.57
CA ASP A 309 26.30 -20.96 6.77
C ASP A 309 25.12 -20.50 5.89
N PRO A 310 24.29 -19.54 6.36
CA PRO A 310 23.20 -18.99 5.57
C PRO A 310 23.67 -18.43 4.24
N MET A 311 23.02 -18.84 3.14
CA MET A 311 23.33 -18.38 1.79
C MET A 311 22.03 -18.05 1.03
N PRO A 312 21.40 -16.89 1.31
CA PRO A 312 20.15 -16.51 0.67
C PRO A 312 20.31 -16.41 -0.84
N SER A 313 19.30 -16.84 -1.60
CA SER A 313 19.36 -16.72 -3.06
C SER A 313 19.37 -15.24 -3.47
N PRO A 314 20.07 -14.87 -4.56
CA PRO A 314 20.02 -13.49 -5.08
C PRO A 314 18.59 -13.02 -5.40
N MET A 315 17.73 -13.94 -5.84
CA MET A 315 16.32 -13.66 -6.11
C MET A 315 15.53 -13.34 -4.83
N TYR A 316 15.81 -14.05 -3.72
CA TYR A 316 15.21 -13.75 -2.41
C TYR A 316 15.65 -12.39 -1.88
N VAL A 317 16.95 -12.07 -1.96
CA VAL A 317 17.48 -10.76 -1.55
C VAL A 317 16.89 -9.64 -2.41
N SER A 318 16.59 -9.92 -3.68
CA SER A 318 15.91 -9.01 -4.61
C SER A 318 14.38 -9.02 -4.46
N GLN A 319 13.85 -9.67 -3.42
CA GLN A 319 12.42 -9.77 -3.08
C GLN A 319 11.54 -10.43 -4.16
N VAL A 320 12.10 -11.21 -5.08
CA VAL A 320 11.31 -11.91 -6.09
C VAL A 320 10.31 -12.84 -5.40
N GLY A 321 9.03 -12.62 -5.65
CA GLY A 321 7.93 -13.40 -5.09
C GLY A 321 7.77 -14.75 -5.79
N CYS A 322 7.10 -15.69 -5.13
CA CYS A 322 6.83 -17.01 -5.72
C CYS A 322 6.04 -16.89 -7.04
N ASN A 323 5.12 -15.92 -7.12
CA ASN A 323 4.34 -15.57 -8.31
C ASN A 323 5.20 -15.03 -9.47
N GLY A 324 6.44 -14.65 -9.19
CA GLY A 324 7.43 -14.27 -10.19
C GLY A 324 7.86 -15.42 -11.09
N CYS A 325 7.77 -16.66 -10.62
CA CYS A 325 8.10 -17.86 -11.40
C CYS A 325 6.90 -18.81 -11.53
N HIS A 326 6.04 -18.87 -10.51
CA HIS A 326 4.88 -19.74 -10.45
C HIS A 326 3.60 -18.93 -10.65
N LEU A 327 3.09 -18.91 -11.88
CA LEU A 327 1.78 -18.34 -12.15
C LEU A 327 0.69 -19.27 -11.56
N ALA A 328 -0.20 -18.72 -10.73
CA ALA A 328 -1.51 -19.34 -10.51
C ALA A 328 -2.25 -19.29 -11.86
N SER A 329 -2.82 -20.41 -12.30
CA SER A 329 -3.61 -20.45 -13.52
C SER A 329 -4.67 -19.36 -13.50
N GLU A 330 -4.75 -18.59 -14.59
CA GLU A 330 -5.68 -17.50 -14.80
C GLU A 330 -7.13 -18.00 -14.84
N ASP A 331 -7.75 -18.26 -13.69
CA ASP A 331 -9.22 -18.23 -13.59
C ASP A 331 -9.64 -16.87 -13.04
N ILE A 332 -9.65 -15.91 -13.97
CA ILE A 332 -10.22 -14.58 -13.79
C ILE A 332 -11.73 -14.68 -14.01
N THR A 333 -12.45 -15.25 -13.05
CA THR A 333 -13.88 -14.95 -12.84
C THR A 333 -14.15 -15.03 -11.35
N GLY A 334 -14.82 -14.01 -10.81
CA GLY A 334 -14.97 -13.78 -9.37
C GLY A 334 -15.45 -14.98 -8.55
N ASN A 335 -15.10 -14.93 -7.27
CA ASN A 335 -15.49 -15.84 -6.19
C ASN A 335 -14.91 -17.26 -6.24
N ALA A 336 -13.64 -17.41 -5.88
CA ALA A 336 -13.14 -18.49 -4.99
C ALA A 336 -11.62 -18.33 -4.73
N PRO A 337 -11.14 -18.39 -3.46
CA PRO A 337 -9.72 -18.48 -3.16
C PRO A 337 -9.28 -19.95 -3.12
N THR A 338 -9.51 -20.72 -4.19
CA THR A 338 -9.10 -22.14 -4.22
C THR A 338 -8.70 -22.56 -5.63
N ALA A 339 -7.74 -21.87 -6.22
CA ALA A 339 -6.92 -22.46 -7.28
C ALA A 339 -5.53 -22.64 -6.69
N GLY A 340 -5.30 -23.83 -6.09
CA GLY A 340 -3.95 -24.24 -5.71
C GLY A 340 -3.05 -24.06 -6.91
N ALA A 341 -1.87 -23.46 -6.69
CA ALA A 341 -0.88 -23.23 -7.74
C ALA A 341 -0.66 -24.56 -8.48
N GLY A 342 -1.32 -24.71 -9.64
CA GLY A 342 -1.12 -25.85 -10.50
C GLY A 342 0.36 -25.89 -10.76
N SER A 343 1.02 -26.97 -10.36
CA SER A 343 2.45 -27.14 -10.55
C SER A 343 2.74 -26.95 -12.04
N ALA A 344 3.17 -25.75 -12.43
CA ALA A 344 3.61 -25.50 -13.78
C ALA A 344 4.73 -26.51 -14.02
N LYS A 345 4.46 -27.51 -14.88
CA LYS A 345 5.39 -28.62 -15.14
C LYS A 345 6.76 -28.11 -15.59
N ASP A 346 6.81 -26.88 -16.11
CA ASP A 346 8.04 -26.17 -16.35
C ASP A 346 7.90 -24.66 -16.12
N VAL A 347 8.64 -24.12 -15.15
CA VAL A 347 8.78 -22.68 -14.89
C VAL A 347 9.97 -22.06 -15.63
N SER A 348 10.75 -22.85 -16.40
CA SER A 348 12.00 -22.37 -17.01
C SER A 348 11.78 -21.23 -18.01
N ALA A 349 10.59 -21.13 -18.61
CA ALA A 349 10.22 -20.03 -19.50
C ALA A 349 10.07 -18.69 -18.73
N ALA A 350 9.61 -18.71 -17.48
CA ALA A 350 9.44 -17.50 -16.66
C ALA A 350 10.79 -16.82 -16.36
N CYS A 351 11.90 -17.58 -16.39
CA CYS A 351 13.23 -17.03 -16.17
C CYS A 351 13.65 -16.06 -17.29
N ASP A 352 13.25 -16.34 -18.54
CA ASP A 352 13.63 -15.52 -19.68
C ASP A 352 12.92 -14.15 -19.66
N GLU A 353 11.74 -14.06 -19.03
CA GLU A 353 11.00 -12.79 -18.87
C GLU A 353 11.83 -11.72 -18.14
N CYS A 354 12.68 -12.14 -17.19
CA CYS A 354 13.54 -11.25 -16.42
C CYS A 354 14.98 -11.20 -16.94
N HIS A 355 15.53 -12.36 -17.32
CA HIS A 355 16.95 -12.51 -17.60
C HIS A 355 17.31 -12.50 -19.10
N GLY A 356 16.32 -12.55 -20.00
CA GLY A 356 16.52 -12.62 -21.45
C GLY A 356 16.73 -14.04 -21.99
N ASP A 357 16.87 -14.14 -23.31
CA ASP A 357 16.93 -15.43 -24.01
C ASP A 357 18.12 -16.28 -23.58
N GLY A 358 17.86 -17.55 -23.27
CA GLY A 358 18.87 -18.57 -22.96
C GLY A 358 18.94 -18.98 -21.49
N TYR A 359 18.28 -18.25 -20.58
CA TYR A 359 18.23 -18.61 -19.16
C TYR A 359 17.49 -19.92 -18.92
N ARG A 360 16.46 -20.25 -19.71
CA ARG A 360 15.82 -21.57 -19.69
C ARG A 360 16.81 -22.73 -19.82
N THR A 361 17.85 -22.55 -20.64
CA THR A 361 18.87 -23.57 -20.91
C THR A 361 19.80 -23.72 -19.70
N LEU A 362 20.10 -22.61 -19.02
CA LEU A 362 20.87 -22.62 -17.77
C LEU A 362 20.11 -23.38 -16.67
N VAL A 363 18.80 -23.13 -16.52
CA VAL A 363 17.95 -23.85 -15.57
C VAL A 363 17.94 -25.37 -15.86
N ALA A 364 17.85 -25.76 -17.13
CA ALA A 364 17.95 -27.17 -17.52
C ALA A 364 19.31 -27.78 -17.14
N LYS A 365 20.41 -27.04 -17.30
CA LYS A 365 21.75 -27.48 -16.88
C LYS A 365 21.83 -27.64 -15.36
N TRP A 366 21.31 -26.69 -14.58
CA TRP A 366 21.25 -26.79 -13.12
C TRP A 366 20.45 -28.01 -12.66
N LYS A 367 19.25 -28.23 -13.22
CA LYS A 367 18.42 -29.42 -12.92
C LYS A 367 19.22 -30.71 -13.13
N LYS A 368 19.95 -30.83 -14.24
CA LYS A 368 20.79 -32.00 -14.56
C LYS A 368 21.97 -32.16 -13.58
N GLN A 369 22.66 -31.07 -13.25
CA GLN A 369 23.80 -31.11 -12.32
C GLN A 369 23.38 -31.45 -10.89
N LEU A 370 22.32 -30.82 -10.40
CA LEU A 370 21.75 -31.06 -9.08
C LEU A 370 21.23 -32.49 -8.96
N HIS A 371 20.58 -33.02 -10.00
CA HIS A 371 20.15 -34.42 -10.03
C HIS A 371 21.33 -35.39 -9.83
N LYS A 372 22.46 -35.17 -10.53
CA LYS A 372 23.67 -36.00 -10.35
C LYS A 372 24.20 -35.96 -8.92
N LYS A 373 24.24 -34.77 -8.30
CA LYS A 373 24.70 -34.61 -6.90
C LYS A 373 23.75 -35.28 -5.90
N ILE A 374 22.43 -35.21 -6.13
CA ILE A 374 21.44 -35.90 -5.29
C ILE A 374 21.63 -37.41 -5.38
N VAL A 375 21.81 -37.96 -6.58
CA VAL A 375 22.06 -39.41 -6.76
C VAL A 375 23.35 -39.85 -6.05
N LEU A 376 24.43 -39.05 -6.16
CA LEU A 376 25.69 -39.34 -5.46
C LEU A 376 25.53 -39.29 -3.94
N ALA A 377 24.85 -38.27 -3.41
CA ALA A 377 24.58 -38.14 -1.99
C ALA A 377 23.73 -39.32 -1.46
N GLU A 378 22.73 -39.76 -2.21
CA GLU A 378 21.91 -40.92 -1.86
C GLU A 378 22.75 -42.21 -1.81
N LEU A 379 23.64 -42.40 -2.78
CA LEU A 379 24.54 -43.54 -2.83
C LEU A 379 25.47 -43.56 -1.60
N LYS A 380 26.13 -42.43 -1.32
CA LYS A 380 27.04 -42.29 -0.18
C LYS A 380 26.32 -42.43 1.16
N LEU A 381 25.06 -41.99 1.25
CA LEU A 381 24.24 -42.15 2.45
C LEU A 381 23.99 -43.63 2.74
N LYS A 382 23.57 -44.40 1.73
CA LYS A 382 23.39 -45.86 1.84
C LYS A 382 24.70 -46.58 2.17
N GLU A 383 25.82 -46.14 1.60
CA GLU A 383 27.14 -46.71 1.89
C GLU A 383 27.56 -46.46 3.35
N ALA A 384 27.40 -45.23 3.85
CA ALA A 384 27.72 -44.87 5.24
C ALA A 384 26.84 -45.63 6.25
N GLU A 385 25.54 -45.77 5.97
CA GLU A 385 24.61 -46.55 6.79
C GLU A 385 25.04 -48.02 6.90
N LYS A 386 25.39 -48.64 5.77
CA LYS A 386 25.93 -50.00 5.75
C LYS A 386 27.25 -50.10 6.49
N ALA A 387 28.17 -49.15 6.28
CA ALA A 387 29.48 -49.14 6.91
C ALA A 387 29.39 -49.07 8.44
N ILE A 388 28.48 -48.24 8.99
CA ILE A 388 28.23 -48.19 10.44
C ILE A 388 27.61 -49.50 10.95
N ALA A 389 26.67 -50.10 10.20
CA ALA A 389 25.98 -51.32 10.63
C ALA A 389 26.90 -52.53 10.77
N VAL A 390 27.97 -52.60 9.97
CA VAL A 390 28.93 -53.73 9.96
C VAL A 390 30.27 -53.42 10.65
N SER A 391 30.49 -52.19 11.10
CA SER A 391 31.77 -51.78 11.70
C SER A 391 31.98 -52.38 13.09
N ARG A 392 33.23 -52.78 13.37
CA ARG A 392 33.69 -53.23 14.70
C ARG A 392 34.48 -52.16 15.45
N ALA A 393 34.39 -50.90 15.03
CA ALA A 393 35.05 -49.79 15.69
C ALA A 393 34.55 -49.58 17.13
N ASN A 394 35.36 -48.94 17.97
CA ASN A 394 34.98 -48.66 19.35
C ASN A 394 33.74 -47.73 19.44
N ALA A 395 33.06 -47.77 20.60
CA ALA A 395 31.81 -47.04 20.81
C ALA A 395 31.92 -45.53 20.55
N GLY A 396 33.04 -44.89 20.91
CA GLY A 396 33.24 -43.45 20.70
C GLY A 396 33.34 -43.07 19.22
N ILE A 397 33.99 -43.91 18.41
CA ILE A 397 34.06 -43.75 16.95
C ILE A 397 32.68 -43.94 16.32
N ILE A 398 31.95 -44.98 16.70
CA ILE A 398 30.61 -45.26 16.18
C ILE A 398 29.64 -44.13 16.54
N ASP A 399 29.69 -43.59 17.75
CA ASP A 399 28.83 -42.46 18.14
C ASP A 399 29.17 -41.18 17.39
N SER A 400 30.45 -40.92 17.13
CA SER A 400 30.89 -39.81 16.29
C SER A 400 30.38 -39.98 14.85
N ALA A 401 30.50 -41.17 14.28
CA ALA A 401 30.00 -41.52 12.96
C ALA A 401 28.47 -41.37 12.86
N ARG A 402 27.71 -41.82 13.89
CA ARG A 402 26.25 -41.65 13.95
C ARG A 402 25.82 -40.19 14.02
N LYS A 403 26.55 -39.33 14.74
CA LYS A 403 26.28 -37.88 14.78
C LYS A 403 26.43 -37.25 13.39
N ILE A 404 27.51 -37.57 12.68
CA ILE A 404 27.76 -37.08 11.32
C ILE A 404 26.70 -37.62 10.34
N LEU A 405 26.36 -38.90 10.44
CA LEU A 405 25.32 -39.52 9.62
C LEU A 405 23.95 -38.88 9.85
N LYS A 406 23.56 -38.61 11.10
CA LYS A 406 22.29 -37.96 11.44
C LYS A 406 22.18 -36.58 10.79
N LYS A 407 23.23 -35.76 10.91
CA LYS A 407 23.34 -34.44 10.27
C LYS A 407 23.24 -34.54 8.74
N SER A 408 24.01 -35.46 8.15
CA SER A 408 24.04 -35.68 6.69
C SER A 408 22.69 -36.15 6.15
N ARG A 409 22.01 -37.04 6.87
CA ARG A 409 20.66 -37.51 6.53
C ARG A 409 19.64 -36.37 6.62
N HIS A 410 19.69 -35.52 7.65
CA HIS A 410 18.85 -34.34 7.76
C HIS A 410 19.03 -33.40 6.56
N ASN A 411 20.28 -33.04 6.23
CA ASN A 411 20.60 -32.18 5.10
C ASN A 411 20.13 -32.78 3.76
N PHE A 412 20.35 -34.07 3.53
CA PHE A 412 19.88 -34.76 2.34
C PHE A 412 18.34 -34.76 2.22
N LEU A 413 17.63 -35.07 3.31
CA LEU A 413 16.18 -35.06 3.34
C LEU A 413 15.62 -33.64 3.14
N PHE A 414 16.28 -32.63 3.69
CA PHE A 414 15.95 -31.22 3.44
C PHE A 414 16.07 -30.86 1.95
N ILE A 415 17.15 -31.27 1.27
CA ILE A 415 17.31 -31.06 -0.17
C ILE A 415 16.27 -31.84 -0.98
N ARG A 416 15.89 -33.05 -0.57
CA ARG A 416 14.83 -33.83 -1.24
C ARG A 416 13.43 -33.27 -1.03
N ALA A 417 13.17 -32.68 0.12
CA ALA A 417 11.90 -32.03 0.43
C ALA A 417 11.82 -30.62 -0.16
N SER A 418 12.96 -30.02 -0.51
CA SER A 418 13.03 -28.77 -1.23
C SER A 418 13.17 -29.01 -2.74
N VAL A 419 12.93 -27.97 -3.53
CA VAL A 419 13.09 -28.00 -4.99
C VAL A 419 14.38 -27.24 -5.29
N PRO A 420 15.52 -27.92 -5.56
CA PRO A 420 16.87 -27.34 -5.53
C PRO A 420 17.08 -26.10 -6.41
N VAL A 421 16.30 -25.96 -7.48
CA VAL A 421 16.39 -24.79 -8.38
C VAL A 421 15.97 -23.47 -7.73
N HIS A 422 15.33 -23.49 -6.57
CA HIS A 422 15.01 -22.25 -5.83
C HIS A 422 16.27 -21.61 -5.23
N ASN A 423 17.34 -22.37 -5.01
CA ASN A 423 18.64 -21.82 -4.62
C ASN A 423 19.75 -22.79 -5.03
N PRO A 424 20.17 -22.78 -6.32
CA PRO A 424 21.06 -23.79 -6.86
C PRO A 424 22.43 -23.80 -6.18
N ASP A 425 22.98 -22.64 -5.83
CA ASP A 425 24.29 -22.52 -5.20
C ASP A 425 24.26 -23.10 -3.78
N TYR A 426 23.28 -22.72 -2.95
CA TYR A 426 23.11 -23.30 -1.62
C TYR A 426 22.85 -24.81 -1.69
N ALA A 427 22.02 -25.27 -2.63
CA ALA A 427 21.76 -26.70 -2.80
C ALA A 427 23.04 -27.48 -3.18
N VAL A 428 23.90 -26.92 -4.03
CA VAL A 428 25.21 -27.50 -4.35
C VAL A 428 26.10 -27.56 -3.10
N THR A 429 26.22 -26.47 -2.34
CA THR A 429 27.00 -26.43 -1.10
C THR A 429 26.52 -27.46 -0.09
N VAL A 430 25.19 -27.59 0.09
CA VAL A 430 24.58 -28.58 0.98
C VAL A 430 24.90 -30.00 0.55
N LEU A 431 24.74 -30.32 -0.74
CA LEU A 431 25.01 -31.66 -1.26
C LEU A 431 26.49 -32.01 -1.18
N ASP A 432 27.39 -31.09 -1.53
CA ASP A 432 28.84 -31.33 -1.49
C ASP A 432 29.33 -31.53 -0.07
N ARG A 433 28.87 -30.69 0.87
CA ARG A 433 29.19 -30.89 2.29
C ARG A 433 28.63 -32.20 2.84
N THR A 434 27.43 -32.58 2.42
CA THR A 434 26.80 -33.85 2.80
C THR A 434 27.62 -35.04 2.30
N VAL A 435 28.07 -35.03 1.05
CA VAL A 435 28.93 -36.09 0.48
C VAL A 435 30.25 -36.19 1.25
N LEU A 436 30.92 -35.06 1.52
CA LEU A 436 32.17 -35.03 2.29
C LEU A 436 32.00 -35.59 3.72
N ASP A 437 30.93 -35.19 4.41
CA ASP A 437 30.63 -35.68 5.76
C ASP A 437 30.33 -37.21 5.75
N LEU A 438 29.68 -37.72 4.70
CA LEU A 438 29.42 -39.15 4.51
C LEU A 438 30.69 -39.94 4.19
N GLU A 439 31.58 -39.42 3.33
CA GLU A 439 32.88 -40.05 3.03
C GLU A 439 33.79 -40.09 4.26
N LYS A 440 33.79 -39.02 5.07
CA LYS A 440 34.46 -39.01 6.37
C LYS A 440 33.89 -40.08 7.30
N THR A 441 32.56 -40.23 7.32
CA THR A 441 31.88 -41.27 8.13
C THR A 441 32.33 -42.67 7.70
N ILE A 442 32.33 -42.95 6.40
CA ILE A 442 32.75 -44.24 5.83
C ILE A 442 34.23 -44.53 6.18
N THR A 443 35.10 -43.53 6.00
CA THR A 443 36.54 -43.68 6.29
C THR A 443 36.79 -43.95 7.77
N LEU A 444 36.13 -43.18 8.64
CA LEU A 444 36.28 -43.27 10.09
C LEU A 444 35.94 -44.67 10.63
N VAL A 445 34.92 -45.33 10.06
CA VAL A 445 34.48 -46.66 10.51
C VAL A 445 35.17 -47.82 9.80
N ARG A 446 35.83 -47.58 8.65
CA ARG A 446 36.61 -48.58 7.90
C ARG A 446 38.08 -48.66 8.31
N GLN A 447 38.72 -47.54 8.67
CA GLN A 447 40.13 -47.51 9.12
C GLN A 447 40.41 -48.41 10.34
N VAL A 448 39.38 -48.79 11.09
CA VAL A 448 39.51 -49.69 12.24
C VAL A 448 39.41 -51.17 11.85
N ASN A 449 38.89 -51.50 10.67
CA ASN A 449 38.78 -52.89 10.20
C ASN A 449 40.06 -53.39 9.50
N ASP A 450 40.87 -52.49 8.93
CA ASP A 450 42.12 -52.82 8.22
C ASP A 450 43.37 -52.77 9.12
N GLY A 451 43.19 -52.53 10.42
CA GLY A 451 44.23 -52.59 11.44
C GLY A 451 44.12 -53.85 12.29
N VAL A 452 44.44 -55.00 11.69
CA VAL A 452 44.84 -56.24 12.39
C VAL A 452 46.30 -56.49 12.08
#